data_AF-A0A9Q9BZ22-F1
#
_entry.id   AF-A0A9Q9BZ22-F1
#
_cell.length_a   1.000
_cell.length_b   1.000
_cell.length_c   1.000
_cell.angle_alpha   90.00
_cell.angle_beta   90.00
_cell.angle_gamma   90.00
#
_symmetry.space_group_name_H-M   'P 1'
#
loop_
_entity.id
_entity.type
_entity.pdbx_description
1 polymer ?
#
loop_
_entity_poly.entity_id
_entity_poly.type
_entity_poly.pdbx_seq_one_letter_code
_entity_poly.pdbx_strand_id
1 'polypeptide(L)'
;MSANKKWKNKKINFDNYKSSDEKNEKVKFQLSDNWKIALIALFLIAIPSFLMFLLLGGDGWLISATKSYILNNKRWSMLLPIALAVAIIQISVLLLLVLKFKVLKTSSLQFLIPIALAMNTFLVSSGVELGKWYIRVLPAVGFGFMFFPIMMINKEILKKKINKSKAIEEKQEAFNKSLLD
;
A
#
# COMPACT_ATOMS: atom_id res chain seq x y z
N MET A 1 -45.38 6.84 -45.15
CA MET A 1 -44.13 6.99 -44.36
C MET A 1 -44.05 5.85 -43.35
N SER A 2 -43.04 4.98 -43.42
CA SER A 2 -43.05 3.69 -42.72
C SER A 2 -42.68 3.77 -41.23
N ALA A 3 -43.38 2.97 -40.42
CA ALA A 3 -43.18 2.84 -38.97
C ALA A 3 -41.78 2.34 -38.55
N ASN A 4 -40.94 1.92 -39.51
CA ASN A 4 -39.60 1.39 -39.27
C ASN A 4 -38.60 2.43 -38.75
N LYS A 5 -38.83 3.72 -38.97
CA LYS A 5 -37.92 4.78 -38.45
C LYS A 5 -37.95 4.91 -36.92
N LYS A 6 -39.05 4.52 -36.25
CA LYS A 6 -39.18 4.59 -34.79
C LYS A 6 -38.33 3.55 -34.05
N TRP A 7 -38.07 2.40 -34.67
CA TRP A 7 -37.35 1.29 -34.04
C TRP A 7 -35.83 1.42 -34.17
N LYS A 8 -35.33 2.07 -35.22
CA LYS A 8 -33.89 2.20 -35.49
C LYS A 8 -33.13 3.09 -34.50
N ASN A 9 -33.83 3.98 -33.79
CA ASN A 9 -33.23 4.93 -32.83
C ASN A 9 -33.55 4.60 -31.36
N LYS A 10 -34.20 3.47 -31.07
CA LYS A 10 -34.43 3.07 -29.68
C LYS A 10 -33.13 2.44 -29.17
N LYS A 11 -32.29 3.23 -28.50
CA LYS A 11 -31.15 2.72 -27.73
C LYS A 11 -31.72 1.76 -26.67
N ILE A 12 -31.58 0.47 -26.92
CA ILE A 12 -31.93 -0.56 -25.95
C ILE A 12 -30.91 -0.44 -24.81
N ASN A 13 -31.36 0.03 -23.66
CA ASN A 13 -30.51 0.14 -22.48
C ASN A 13 -30.40 -1.26 -21.87
N PHE A 14 -29.35 -1.99 -22.24
CA PHE A 14 -29.11 -3.36 -21.77
C PHE A 14 -29.00 -3.46 -20.24
N ASP A 15 -28.72 -2.35 -19.56
CA ASP A 15 -28.69 -2.27 -18.09
C ASP A 15 -30.05 -2.56 -17.43
N ASN A 16 -31.17 -2.35 -18.12
CA ASN A 16 -32.51 -2.65 -17.61
C ASN A 16 -32.93 -4.12 -17.82
N TYR A 17 -32.15 -4.90 -18.58
CA TYR A 17 -32.44 -6.31 -18.88
C TYR A 17 -31.68 -7.30 -17.98
N LYS A 18 -30.97 -6.82 -16.95
CA LYS A 18 -30.47 -7.69 -15.90
C LYS A 18 -31.65 -8.10 -15.02
N SER A 19 -31.86 -9.41 -14.95
CA SER A 19 -32.94 -10.06 -14.20
C SER A 19 -33.03 -9.49 -12.78
N SER A 20 -34.25 -9.38 -12.27
CA SER A 20 -34.51 -9.02 -10.86
C SER A 20 -33.81 -9.95 -9.85
N ASP A 21 -33.34 -11.11 -10.30
CA ASP A 21 -32.55 -12.06 -9.52
C ASP A 21 -31.08 -11.64 -9.34
N GLU A 22 -30.48 -10.87 -10.26
CA GLU A 22 -29.13 -10.30 -10.10
C GLU A 22 -29.10 -9.04 -9.21
N LYS A 23 -30.24 -8.36 -9.01
CA LYS A 23 -30.33 -7.20 -8.08
C LYS A 23 -30.29 -7.60 -6.61
N ASN A 24 -30.51 -8.89 -6.30
CA ASN A 24 -30.61 -9.42 -4.94
C ASN A 24 -29.36 -10.19 -4.48
N GLU A 25 -28.30 -10.27 -5.28
CA GLU A 25 -26.99 -10.53 -4.70
C GLU A 25 -26.64 -9.32 -3.85
N LYS A 26 -26.76 -9.50 -2.52
CA LYS A 26 -26.30 -8.56 -1.49
C LYS A 26 -25.08 -7.82 -2.03
N VAL A 27 -25.27 -6.57 -2.44
CA VAL A 27 -24.17 -5.68 -2.78
C VAL A 27 -23.41 -5.51 -1.46
N LYS A 28 -22.52 -6.46 -1.17
CA LYS A 28 -21.61 -6.38 -0.03
C LYS A 28 -20.92 -5.06 -0.26
N PHE A 29 -21.13 -4.09 0.63
CA PHE A 29 -20.39 -2.84 0.61
C PHE A 29 -18.91 -3.20 0.72
N GLN A 30 -18.26 -3.38 -0.42
CA GLN A 30 -16.84 -3.63 -0.48
C GLN A 30 -16.21 -2.28 -0.21
N LEU A 31 -15.46 -2.18 0.88
CA LEU A 31 -14.63 -1.00 1.13
C LEU A 31 -13.79 -0.70 -0.10
N SER A 32 -13.67 0.57 -0.45
CA SER A 32 -12.78 0.98 -1.53
C SER A 32 -11.36 0.53 -1.21
N ASP A 33 -10.59 0.21 -2.24
CA ASP A 33 -9.23 -0.32 -2.06
C ASP A 33 -8.35 0.61 -1.22
N ASN A 34 -8.55 1.93 -1.34
CA ASN A 34 -7.85 2.93 -0.54
C ASN A 34 -8.16 2.79 0.96
N TRP A 35 -9.43 2.57 1.32
CA TRP A 35 -9.82 2.35 2.71
C TRP A 35 -9.26 1.05 3.26
N LYS A 36 -9.26 -0.04 2.47
CA LYS A 36 -8.63 -1.30 2.88
C LYS A 36 -7.15 -1.13 3.17
N ILE A 37 -6.44 -0.41 2.30
CA ILE A 37 -5.02 -0.11 2.45
C ILE A 37 -4.77 0.74 3.71
N ALA A 38 -5.57 1.79 3.93
CA ALA A 38 -5.46 2.64 5.11
C ALA A 38 -5.72 1.87 6.42
N LEU A 39 -6.74 1.02 6.45
CA LEU A 39 -7.04 0.18 7.60
C LEU A 39 -5.93 -0.83 7.88
N ILE A 40 -5.35 -1.45 6.85
CA ILE A 40 -4.21 -2.36 7.01
C ILE A 40 -2.99 -1.58 7.51
N ALA A 41 -2.73 -0.38 6.98
CA ALA A 41 -1.66 0.47 7.50
C ALA A 41 -1.87 0.79 8.99
N LEU A 42 -3.11 1.08 9.40
CA LEU A 42 -3.41 1.37 10.80
C LEU A 42 -3.23 0.14 11.71
N PHE A 43 -3.92 -0.95 11.40
CA PHE A 43 -4.01 -2.12 12.27
C PHE A 43 -2.78 -3.03 12.24
N LEU A 44 -2.09 -3.11 11.11
CA LEU A 44 -0.93 -4.00 10.97
C LEU A 44 0.40 -3.28 11.20
N ILE A 45 0.47 -1.98 10.89
CA ILE A 45 1.72 -1.22 10.99
C ILE A 45 1.65 -0.26 12.18
N ALA A 46 0.78 0.74 12.13
CA ALA A 46 0.82 1.86 13.07
C ALA A 46 0.57 1.42 14.52
N ILE A 47 -0.52 0.68 14.78
CA ILE A 47 -0.86 0.23 16.14
C ILE A 47 0.22 -0.71 16.70
N PRO A 48 0.65 -1.77 16.00
CA PRO A 48 1.71 -2.65 16.52
C PRO A 48 3.04 -1.92 16.73
N SER A 49 3.46 -1.05 15.82
CA SER A 49 4.68 -0.24 16.00
C SER A 49 4.55 0.71 17.20
N PHE A 50 3.38 1.30 17.43
CA PHE A 50 3.12 2.17 18.58
C PHE A 50 3.14 1.39 19.89
N LEU A 51 2.54 0.20 19.93
CA LEU A 51 2.61 -0.70 21.10
C LEU A 51 4.05 -1.08 21.42
N MET A 52 4.84 -1.44 20.40
CA MET A 52 6.27 -1.75 20.56
C MET A 52 7.05 -0.53 21.07
N PHE A 53 6.72 0.68 20.60
CA PHE A 53 7.30 1.92 21.12
C PHE A 53 6.94 2.16 22.59
N LEU A 54 5.71 1.88 23.02
CA LEU A 54 5.31 2.04 24.42
C LEU A 54 6.02 1.05 25.37
N LEU A 55 6.25 -0.19 24.91
CA LEU A 55 6.85 -1.27 25.71
C LEU A 55 8.39 -1.22 25.72
N LEU A 56 8.99 -0.97 24.56
CA LEU A 56 10.43 -1.11 24.31
C LEU A 56 11.11 0.21 23.92
N GLY A 57 10.37 1.32 23.79
CA GLY A 57 10.97 2.62 23.49
C GLY A 57 11.75 3.17 24.69
N GLY A 58 12.81 3.94 24.42
CA GLY A 58 13.54 4.68 25.45
C GLY A 58 12.71 5.74 26.18
N ASP A 59 11.57 6.14 25.60
CA ASP A 59 10.57 7.01 26.22
C ASP A 59 9.34 6.22 26.73
N GLY A 60 9.41 4.88 26.76
CA GLY A 60 8.27 4.03 27.09
C GLY A 60 7.63 4.40 28.43
N TRP A 61 6.32 4.63 28.41
CA TRP A 61 5.55 5.05 29.59
C TRP A 61 5.23 3.91 30.55
N LEU A 62 5.32 2.66 30.09
CA LEU A 62 4.76 1.50 30.79
C LEU A 62 5.76 0.74 31.68
N ILE A 63 7.05 0.70 31.33
CA ILE A 63 8.05 -0.09 32.07
C ILE A 63 9.31 0.76 32.30
N SER A 64 9.50 1.26 33.52
CA SER A 64 10.66 2.07 33.90
C SER A 64 12.00 1.32 33.83
N ALA A 65 11.98 -0.01 33.93
CA ALA A 65 13.19 -0.85 33.83
C ALA A 65 13.77 -0.91 32.41
N THR A 66 12.92 -0.89 31.37
CA THR A 66 13.38 -0.85 29.98
C THR A 66 14.05 0.49 29.68
N LYS A 67 13.55 1.58 30.28
CA LYS A 67 14.14 2.91 30.17
C LYS A 67 15.57 2.96 30.68
N SER A 68 15.85 2.46 31.89
CA SER A 68 17.20 2.45 32.46
C SER A 68 18.16 1.53 31.68
N TYR A 69 17.68 0.38 31.23
CA TYR A 69 18.49 -0.56 30.45
C TYR A 69 18.88 0.01 29.07
N ILE A 70 17.94 0.64 28.36
CA ILE A 70 18.14 1.20 27.03
C ILE A 70 18.98 2.50 27.08
N LEU A 71 18.79 3.33 28.11
CA LEU A 71 19.61 4.53 28.30
C LEU A 71 21.08 4.16 28.57
N ASN A 72 21.33 3.12 29.37
CA ASN A 72 22.67 2.72 29.78
C ASN A 72 23.41 1.91 28.71
N ASN A 73 22.73 1.05 27.93
CA ASN A 73 23.35 0.17 26.94
C ASN A 73 23.26 0.69 25.49
N LYS A 74 23.77 1.91 25.26
CA LYS A 74 23.95 2.50 23.92
C LYS A 74 22.74 2.29 22.99
N ARG A 75 21.57 2.83 23.33
CA ARG A 75 20.37 3.08 22.47
C ARG A 75 20.35 2.43 21.07
N TRP A 76 21.23 2.86 20.17
CA TRP A 76 21.36 2.36 18.80
C TRP A 76 21.66 0.85 18.70
N SER A 77 22.54 0.28 19.53
CA SER A 77 22.89 -1.13 19.46
C SER A 77 21.75 -2.07 19.85
N MET A 78 20.73 -1.56 20.55
CA MET A 78 19.60 -2.37 21.01
C MET A 78 18.32 -2.04 20.23
N LEU A 79 17.97 -0.76 20.07
CA LEU A 79 16.73 -0.37 19.42
C LEU A 79 16.75 -0.55 17.89
N LEU A 80 17.92 -0.40 17.26
CA LEU A 80 18.02 -0.53 15.80
C LEU A 80 17.80 -1.99 15.35
N PRO A 81 18.43 -3.02 15.97
CA PRO A 81 18.11 -4.41 15.65
C PRO A 81 16.65 -4.77 15.92
N ILE A 82 16.06 -4.28 17.02
CA ILE A 82 14.65 -4.52 17.35
C ILE A 82 13.74 -3.89 16.30
N ALA A 83 13.97 -2.63 15.93
CA ALA A 83 13.20 -1.94 14.91
C ALA A 83 13.31 -2.63 13.54
N LEU A 84 14.51 -3.11 13.18
CA LEU A 84 14.71 -3.89 11.96
C LEU A 84 13.97 -5.23 12.00
N ALA A 85 14.00 -5.95 13.13
CA ALA A 85 13.25 -7.19 13.28
C ALA A 85 11.74 -6.96 13.16
N VAL A 86 11.21 -5.91 13.79
CA VAL A 86 9.80 -5.51 13.64
C VAL A 86 9.47 -5.15 12.20
N ALA A 87 10.32 -4.36 11.53
CA ALA A 87 10.14 -4.00 10.13
C ALA A 87 10.13 -5.24 9.22
N ILE A 88 11.05 -6.18 9.43
CA ILE A 88 11.12 -7.43 8.65
C ILE A 88 9.82 -8.22 8.84
N ILE A 89 9.35 -8.41 10.07
CA ILE A 89 8.12 -9.14 10.34
C ILE A 89 6.93 -8.45 9.68
N GLN A 90 6.79 -7.13 9.83
CA GLN A 90 5.71 -6.35 9.24
C GLN A 90 5.72 -6.45 7.70
N ILE A 91 6.89 -6.30 7.08
CA ILE A 91 7.05 -6.39 5.62
C ILE A 91 6.77 -7.82 5.14
N SER A 92 7.23 -8.85 5.85
CA SER A 92 6.94 -10.25 5.51
C SER A 92 5.44 -10.54 5.54
N VAL A 93 4.71 -10.04 6.54
CA VAL A 93 3.25 -10.19 6.60
C VAL A 93 2.57 -9.44 5.45
N LEU A 94 3.01 -8.22 5.13
CA LEU A 94 2.51 -7.46 3.98
C LEU A 94 2.74 -8.21 2.65
N LEU A 95 3.92 -8.79 2.46
CA LEU A 95 4.24 -9.57 1.27
C LEU A 95 3.36 -10.84 1.19
N LEU A 96 3.08 -11.50 2.31
CA LEU A 96 2.14 -12.63 2.33
C LEU A 96 0.72 -12.20 1.92
N LEU A 97 0.24 -11.06 2.43
CA LEU A 97 -1.09 -10.54 2.08
C LEU A 97 -1.23 -10.18 0.60
N VAL A 98 -0.14 -9.72 -0.03
CA VAL A 98 -0.12 -9.35 -1.46
C VAL A 98 0.13 -10.55 -2.36
N LEU A 99 1.13 -11.38 -2.07
CA LEU A 99 1.58 -12.45 -2.96
C LEU A 99 0.81 -13.75 -2.77
N LYS A 100 0.64 -14.20 -1.52
CA LYS A 100 0.02 -15.50 -1.20
C LYS A 100 -1.49 -15.39 -1.13
N PHE A 101 -1.99 -14.48 -0.30
CA PHE A 101 -3.43 -14.33 -0.06
C PHE A 101 -4.13 -13.42 -1.07
N LYS A 102 -3.37 -12.63 -1.85
CA LYS A 102 -3.87 -11.71 -2.88
C LYS A 102 -5.00 -10.79 -2.40
N VAL A 103 -5.00 -10.45 -1.10
CA VAL A 103 -5.99 -9.56 -0.48
C VAL A 103 -5.78 -8.11 -0.93
N LEU A 104 -4.52 -7.77 -1.24
CA LEU A 104 -4.07 -6.44 -1.63
C LEU A 104 -3.45 -6.45 -3.03
N LYS A 105 -3.59 -5.33 -3.74
CA LYS A 105 -2.91 -5.10 -5.01
C LYS A 105 -1.42 -4.88 -4.78
N THR A 106 -0.59 -5.27 -5.74
CA THR A 106 0.87 -5.01 -5.69
C THR A 106 1.20 -3.52 -5.63
N SER A 107 0.34 -2.67 -6.19
CA SER A 107 0.45 -1.21 -6.10
C SER A 107 0.34 -0.70 -4.66
N SER A 108 -0.35 -1.41 -3.77
CA SER A 108 -0.50 -1.04 -2.36
C SER A 108 0.84 -1.05 -1.61
N LEU A 109 1.82 -1.85 -2.06
CA LEU A 109 3.15 -1.90 -1.46
C LEU A 109 3.90 -0.57 -1.56
N GLN A 110 3.60 0.23 -2.59
CA GLN A 110 4.21 1.54 -2.79
C GLN A 110 3.92 2.48 -1.62
N PHE A 111 2.75 2.34 -0.99
CA PHE A 111 2.31 3.12 0.17
C PHE A 111 2.62 2.44 1.50
N LEU A 112 2.40 1.13 1.59
CA LEU A 112 2.53 0.39 2.85
C LEU A 112 3.98 0.23 3.31
N ILE A 113 4.93 0.02 2.38
CA ILE A 113 6.35 -0.15 2.75
C ILE A 113 6.94 1.14 3.33
N PRO A 114 6.79 2.33 2.70
CA PRO A 114 7.31 3.57 3.27
C PRO A 114 6.69 3.90 4.63
N ILE A 115 5.41 3.60 4.84
CA ILE A 115 4.75 3.79 6.14
C ILE A 115 5.31 2.84 7.19
N ALA A 116 5.56 1.57 6.85
CA ALA A 116 6.21 0.63 7.77
C ALA A 116 7.59 1.13 8.20
N LEU A 117 8.39 1.64 7.26
CA LEU A 117 9.68 2.23 7.59
C LEU A 117 9.53 3.49 8.45
N ALA A 118 8.61 4.39 8.10
CA ALA A 118 8.33 5.61 8.84
C ALA A 118 7.91 5.33 10.29
N MET A 119 7.11 4.29 10.54
CA MET A 119 6.72 3.92 11.91
C MET A 119 7.86 3.27 12.69
N ASN A 120 8.74 2.51 12.04
CA ASN A 120 9.90 1.92 12.70
C ASN A 120 10.99 2.96 13.06
N THR A 121 11.09 4.09 12.33
CA THR A 121 12.03 5.15 12.73
C THR A 121 11.64 5.81 14.06
N PHE A 122 10.36 5.84 14.43
CA PHE A 122 9.92 6.31 15.75
C PHE A 122 10.49 5.44 16.89
N LEU A 123 10.64 4.14 16.67
CA LEU A 123 11.19 3.22 17.66
C LEU A 123 12.70 3.46 17.86
N VAL A 124 13.45 3.61 16.77
CA VAL A 124 14.91 3.88 16.82
C VAL A 124 15.21 5.28 17.38
N SER A 125 14.36 6.26 17.11
CA SER A 125 14.48 7.63 17.62
C SER A 125 13.83 7.85 18.99
N SER A 126 13.41 6.78 19.67
CA SER A 126 12.95 6.84 21.06
C SER A 126 14.12 7.15 22.01
N GLY A 127 13.85 7.87 23.12
CA GLY A 127 14.88 8.26 24.11
C GLY A 127 15.81 9.37 23.65
N VAL A 128 15.40 10.17 22.65
CA VAL A 128 16.12 11.39 22.25
C VAL A 128 15.83 12.50 23.28
N GLU A 129 16.85 13.29 23.61
CA GLU A 129 16.77 14.39 24.58
C GLU A 129 15.53 15.29 24.37
N LEU A 130 14.91 15.71 25.47
CA LEU A 130 13.83 16.70 25.45
C LEU A 130 14.30 17.96 24.70
N GLY A 131 13.59 18.32 23.63
CA GLY A 131 13.93 19.43 22.74
C GLY A 131 14.40 19.02 21.33
N LYS A 132 14.87 17.77 21.15
CA LYS A 132 15.32 17.24 19.84
C LYS A 132 14.27 16.38 19.13
N TRP A 133 12.99 16.72 19.28
CA TRP A 133 11.85 15.98 18.71
C TRP A 133 11.91 15.89 17.18
N TYR A 134 12.52 16.88 16.51
CA TYR A 134 12.68 16.89 15.06
C TYR A 134 13.55 15.73 14.55
N ILE A 135 14.50 15.22 15.35
CA ILE A 135 15.33 14.05 15.01
C ILE A 135 14.47 12.78 14.86
N ARG A 136 13.30 12.74 15.51
CA ARG A 136 12.31 11.66 15.40
C ARG A 136 11.36 11.87 14.22
N VAL A 137 10.81 13.08 14.11
CA VAL A 137 9.75 13.36 13.13
C VAL A 137 10.30 13.47 11.71
N LEU A 138 11.46 14.09 11.53
CA LEU A 138 12.00 14.40 10.21
C LEU A 138 12.34 13.13 9.40
N PRO A 139 12.99 12.09 9.97
CA PRO A 139 13.16 10.82 9.26
C PRO A 139 11.83 10.15 8.93
N ALA A 140 10.88 10.10 9.87
CA ALA A 140 9.59 9.46 9.64
C ALA A 140 8.80 10.15 8.52
N VAL A 141 8.78 11.49 8.53
CA VAL A 141 8.17 12.30 7.48
C VAL A 141 8.89 12.08 6.15
N GLY A 142 10.22 12.06 6.12
CA GLY A 142 11.01 11.75 4.93
C GLY A 142 10.68 10.38 4.33
N PHE A 143 10.58 9.34 5.16
CA PHE A 143 10.13 8.02 4.73
C PHE A 143 8.69 8.04 4.23
N GLY A 144 7.77 8.75 4.90
CA GLY A 144 6.40 8.92 4.42
C GLY A 144 6.34 9.55 3.02
N PHE A 145 7.16 10.57 2.77
CA PHE A 145 7.25 11.22 1.47
C PHE A 145 7.94 10.38 0.39
N MET A 146 8.70 9.32 0.73
CA MET A 146 9.25 8.39 -0.28
C MET A 146 8.17 7.71 -1.12
N PHE A 147 6.91 7.70 -0.65
CA PHE A 147 5.78 7.28 -1.45
C PHE A 147 5.75 7.96 -2.84
N PHE A 148 5.98 9.27 -2.91
CA PHE A 148 5.91 10.03 -4.16
C PHE A 148 6.93 9.60 -5.22
N PRO A 149 8.25 9.55 -4.93
CA PRO A 149 9.24 9.09 -5.91
C PRO A 149 9.01 7.62 -6.28
N ILE A 150 8.65 6.75 -5.33
CA ILE A 150 8.33 5.34 -5.61
C ILE A 150 7.13 5.22 -6.56
N MET A 151 6.10 6.03 -6.35
CA MET A 151 4.92 6.07 -7.22
C MET A 151 5.29 6.56 -8.63
N MET A 152 6.11 7.62 -8.75
CA MET A 152 6.57 8.13 -10.05
C MET A 152 7.37 7.10 -10.84
N ILE A 153 8.34 6.43 -10.20
CA ILE A 153 9.14 5.38 -10.83
C ILE A 153 8.25 4.26 -11.34
N ASN A 154 7.31 3.79 -10.51
CA ASN A 154 6.41 2.71 -10.92
C ASN A 154 5.48 3.13 -12.07
N LYS A 155 5.03 4.38 -12.10
CA LYS A 155 4.23 4.92 -13.21
C LYS A 155 4.99 4.88 -14.53
N GLU A 156 6.27 5.25 -14.53
CA GLU A 156 7.12 5.18 -15.72
C GLU A 156 7.40 3.74 -16.16
N ILE A 157 7.63 2.83 -15.22
CA ILE A 157 7.80 1.40 -15.52
C ILE A 157 6.52 0.83 -16.17
N LEU A 158 5.35 1.17 -15.64
CA LEU A 158 4.07 0.73 -16.19
C LEU A 158 3.83 1.27 -17.60
N LYS A 159 4.14 2.56 -17.85
CA LYS A 159 4.06 3.14 -19.20
C LYS A 159 4.96 2.40 -20.19
N LYS A 160 6.22 2.15 -19.82
CA LYS A 160 7.16 1.40 -20.68
C LYS A 160 6.64 0.00 -21.00
N LYS A 161 6.05 -0.69 -20.02
CA LYS A 161 5.46 -2.02 -20.23
C LYS A 161 4.29 -1.99 -21.21
N ILE A 162 3.39 -1.01 -21.08
CA ILE A 162 2.24 -0.83 -21.97
C ILE A 162 2.69 -0.48 -23.39
N ASN A 163 3.68 0.41 -23.54
CA ASN A 163 4.18 0.77 -24.87
C ASN A 163 4.83 -0.44 -25.56
N LYS A 164 5.53 -1.29 -24.80
CA LYS A 164 6.12 -2.52 -25.34
C LYS A 164 5.06 -3.52 -25.79
N SER A 165 3.95 -3.68 -25.04
CA SER A 165 2.86 -4.59 -25.46
C SER A 165 2.16 -4.08 -26.72
N LYS A 166 1.87 -2.78 -26.79
CA LYS A 166 1.28 -2.16 -28.00
C LYS A 166 2.17 -2.34 -29.23
N ALA A 167 3.48 -2.14 -29.10
CA ALA A 167 4.41 -2.36 -30.20
C ALA A 167 4.48 -3.84 -30.67
N ILE A 168 4.16 -4.79 -29.80
CA ILE A 168 4.07 -6.22 -30.16
C ILE A 168 2.73 -6.49 -30.87
N GLU A 169 1.63 -5.95 -30.35
CA GLU A 169 0.30 -6.05 -30.96
C GLU A 169 0.28 -5.45 -32.37
N GLU A 170 0.83 -4.25 -32.56
CA GLU A 170 0.93 -3.60 -33.88
C GLU A 170 1.74 -4.42 -34.88
N LYS A 171 2.82 -5.08 -34.44
CA LYS A 171 3.61 -5.98 -35.30
C LYS A 171 2.86 -7.25 -35.66
N GLN A 172 2.08 -7.82 -34.73
CA GLN A 172 1.24 -8.98 -34.99
C GLN A 172 0.08 -8.62 -35.93
N GLU A 173 -0.53 -7.45 -35.78
CA GLU A 173 -1.57 -6.97 -36.69
C GLU A 173 -1.02 -6.74 -38.10
N ALA A 174 0.18 -6.14 -38.24
CA ALA A 174 0.83 -5.96 -39.53
C ALA A 174 1.17 -7.30 -40.20
N PHE A 175 1.69 -8.27 -39.45
CA PHE A 175 1.98 -9.61 -39.94
C PHE A 175 0.71 -10.35 -40.38
N ASN A 176 -0.36 -10.31 -39.57
CA ASN A 176 -1.62 -10.96 -39.90
C ASN A 176 -2.29 -10.34 -41.12
N LYS A 177 -2.23 -9.02 -41.29
CA LYS A 177 -2.71 -8.34 -42.51
C LYS A 177 -1.93 -8.77 -43.75
N SER A 178 -0.61 -8.91 -43.64
CA SER A 178 0.25 -9.40 -44.73
C SER A 178 0.04 -10.87 -45.11
N LEU A 179 -0.56 -11.69 -44.24
CA LEU A 179 -0.90 -13.08 -44.54
C LEU A 179 -2.31 -13.25 -45.13
N LEU A 180 -3.15 -12.22 -44.96
CA LEU A 180 -4.53 -12.16 -45.45
C LEU A 180 -4.62 -11.51 -46.84
N ASP A 181 -3.65 -10.65 -47.18
CA ASP A 181 -3.33 -10.23 -48.55
C ASP A 181 -2.57 -11.34 -49.29
#